data_AF-A0A256ZL12-F1
#
_entry.id   AF-A0A256ZL12-F1
#
_cell.length_a   1.000
_cell.length_b   1.000
_cell.length_c   1.000
_cell.angle_alpha   90.00
_cell.angle_beta   90.00
_cell.angle_gamma   90.00
#
_symmetry.space_group_name_H-M   'P 1'
#
loop_
_entity.id
_entity.type
_entity.pdbx_description
1 polymer ?
#
loop_
_entity_poly.entity_id
_entity_poly.type
_entity_poly.pdbx_seq_one_letter_code
_entity_poly.pdbx_strand_id
1 'polypeptide(L)'
;MILVGGLGGGGDSGGSLSVAIALKQLGLDVSILGVLNCHKHNIVNAKVVAGSLLEINPASWSSGRFFEPHIASLGWRVYSICIRDGLNEALEGLEKIVDDLNVKAFIGVDFGGDIIVKGDEPDVGSTTNDSMALALLVEAKRKLGLKSLLGIGVLGGEFGGCIPMPLLVENILEIVKSGGYLGAYKPKEEVRRKFLGTAGYLLSRVPSLMLTIYTDALKNRLGRNFY
;
A
#
# COMPACT_ATOMS: atom_id res chain seq x y z
N MET A 1 -0.16 -9.69 -15.59
CA MET A 1 -0.21 -9.62 -14.11
C MET A 1 -0.64 -8.23 -13.63
N ILE A 2 -1.21 -8.13 -12.42
CA ILE A 2 -1.47 -6.87 -11.71
C ILE A 2 -0.65 -6.82 -10.43
N LEU A 3 0.02 -5.70 -10.18
CA LEU A 3 0.64 -5.41 -8.90
C LEU A 3 -0.36 -4.66 -8.03
N VAL A 4 -0.53 -5.10 -6.79
CA VAL A 4 -1.32 -4.41 -5.78
C VAL A 4 -0.42 -4.16 -4.60
N GLY A 5 -0.25 -2.90 -4.20
CA GLY A 5 0.82 -2.55 -3.28
C GLY A 5 0.42 -1.57 -2.20
N GLY A 6 1.00 -1.73 -1.01
CA GLY A 6 0.98 -0.70 0.03
C GLY A 6 1.99 0.40 -0.31
N LEU A 7 1.56 1.66 -0.31
CA LEU A 7 2.40 2.82 -0.61
C LEU A 7 3.00 3.48 0.63
N GLY A 8 3.18 2.72 1.71
CA GLY A 8 3.66 3.24 2.98
C GLY A 8 4.08 2.15 3.97
N GLY A 9 3.89 2.41 5.25
CA GLY A 9 4.23 1.46 6.31
C GLY A 9 3.47 0.14 6.17
N GLY A 10 3.93 -0.93 6.85
CA GLY A 10 3.40 -2.28 6.63
C GLY A 10 1.87 -2.47 6.77
N GLY A 11 1.16 -1.55 7.43
CA GLY A 11 -0.30 -1.53 7.45
C GLY A 11 -0.96 -1.41 6.07
N ASP A 12 -0.34 -0.67 5.15
CA ASP A 12 -0.85 -0.42 3.80
C ASP A 12 -0.78 -1.69 2.96
N SER A 13 0.30 -2.45 3.07
CA SER A 13 0.44 -3.77 2.43
C SER A 13 -0.64 -4.74 2.91
N GLY A 14 -0.90 -4.78 4.22
CA GLY A 14 -2.00 -5.58 4.78
C GLY A 14 -3.37 -5.11 4.27
N GLY A 15 -3.58 -3.80 4.20
CA GLY A 15 -4.80 -3.16 3.71
C GLY A 15 -5.09 -3.41 2.22
N SER A 16 -4.03 -3.41 1.40
CA SER A 16 -4.06 -3.65 -0.04
C SER A 16 -4.66 -5.01 -0.41
N LEU A 17 -4.61 -5.98 0.52
CA LEU A 17 -5.23 -7.30 0.33
C LEU A 17 -6.74 -7.23 0.15
N SER A 18 -7.43 -6.19 0.61
CA SER A 18 -8.86 -5.99 0.34
C SER A 18 -9.13 -5.89 -1.18
N VAL A 19 -8.24 -5.22 -1.90
CA VAL A 19 -8.28 -5.09 -3.37
C VAL A 19 -7.71 -6.34 -4.03
N ALA A 20 -6.56 -6.84 -3.56
CA ALA A 20 -5.90 -8.00 -4.16
C ALA A 20 -6.78 -9.27 -4.13
N ILE A 21 -7.49 -9.50 -3.02
CA ILE A 21 -8.44 -10.62 -2.90
C ILE A 21 -9.57 -10.49 -3.92
N ALA A 22 -10.12 -9.29 -4.10
CA ALA A 22 -11.19 -9.05 -5.06
C ALA A 22 -10.74 -9.32 -6.49
N LEU A 23 -9.56 -8.85 -6.87
CA LEU A 23 -8.98 -9.10 -8.20
C LEU A 23 -8.71 -10.59 -8.42
N LYS A 24 -8.17 -11.29 -7.41
CA LYS A 24 -7.94 -12.74 -7.49
C LYS A 24 -9.25 -13.53 -7.64
N GLN A 25 -10.34 -13.11 -7.00
CA GLN A 25 -11.67 -13.69 -7.20
C GLN A 25 -12.23 -13.46 -8.60
N LEU A 26 -11.78 -12.42 -9.30
CA LEU A 26 -12.09 -12.20 -10.72
C LEU A 26 -11.21 -13.04 -11.67
N GLY A 27 -10.37 -13.94 -11.14
CA GLY A 27 -9.48 -14.78 -11.93
C GLY A 27 -8.22 -14.08 -12.43
N LEU A 28 -7.90 -12.89 -11.89
CA LEU A 28 -6.72 -12.14 -12.28
C LEU A 28 -5.49 -12.64 -11.52
N ASP A 29 -4.36 -12.64 -12.22
CA ASP A 29 -3.05 -12.92 -11.63
C ASP A 29 -2.51 -11.69 -10.91
N VAL A 30 -2.30 -11.81 -9.60
CA VAL A 30 -2.03 -10.70 -8.69
C VAL A 30 -0.82 -11.02 -7.82
N SER A 31 0.13 -10.08 -7.78
CA SER A 31 1.24 -10.08 -6.82
C SER A 31 1.17 -8.85 -5.93
N ILE A 32 1.69 -8.98 -4.72
CA ILE A 32 1.76 -7.91 -3.73
C ILE A 32 3.08 -7.15 -3.88
N LEU A 33 3.03 -5.82 -3.81
CA LEU A 33 4.22 -4.94 -3.85
C LEU A 33 4.21 -3.96 -2.66
N GLY A 34 5.00 -4.20 -1.62
CA GLY A 34 5.16 -3.22 -0.54
C GLY A 34 6.19 -2.14 -0.90
N VAL A 35 5.85 -0.86 -0.78
CA VAL A 35 6.83 0.24 -0.89
C VAL A 35 7.23 0.68 0.51
N LEU A 36 8.45 0.36 0.91
CA LEU A 36 8.88 0.40 2.31
C LEU A 36 9.90 1.51 2.56
N ASN A 37 9.72 2.20 3.69
CA ASN A 37 10.64 3.22 4.20
C ASN A 37 11.91 2.62 4.84
N CYS A 38 12.69 1.87 4.08
CA CYS A 38 13.95 1.27 4.51
C CYS A 38 14.95 1.17 3.34
N HIS A 39 16.18 0.75 3.64
CA HIS A 39 17.15 0.35 2.63
C HIS A 39 17.11 -1.17 2.42
N LYS A 40 17.46 -1.65 1.22
CA LYS A 40 17.43 -3.09 0.88
C LYS A 40 18.26 -3.95 1.82
N HIS A 41 19.38 -3.43 2.33
CA HIS A 41 20.24 -4.14 3.28
C HIS A 41 19.63 -4.29 4.68
N ASN A 42 18.53 -3.60 5.00
CA ASN A 42 17.79 -3.80 6.25
C ASN A 42 16.89 -5.05 6.21
N ILE A 43 16.58 -5.56 5.01
CA ILE A 43 15.76 -6.76 4.84
C ILE A 43 16.67 -7.97 4.71
N VAL A 44 16.62 -8.87 5.68
CA VAL A 44 17.38 -10.13 5.67
C VAL A 44 16.53 -11.26 5.12
N ASN A 45 17.19 -12.32 4.63
CA ASN A 45 16.54 -13.49 4.03
C ASN A 45 15.53 -13.15 2.92
N ALA A 46 15.84 -12.13 2.12
CA ALA A 46 15.11 -11.77 0.91
C ALA A 46 16.05 -11.83 -0.29
N LYS A 47 15.51 -12.10 -1.47
CA LYS A 47 16.30 -12.16 -2.70
C LYS A 47 16.22 -10.82 -3.41
N VAL A 48 17.35 -10.16 -3.62
CA VAL A 48 17.39 -8.95 -4.46
C VAL A 48 17.10 -9.34 -5.90
N VAL A 49 16.15 -8.65 -6.53
CA VAL A 49 15.74 -8.89 -7.91
C VAL A 49 16.47 -7.94 -8.86
N ALA A 50 16.35 -6.63 -8.63
CA ALA A 50 17.04 -5.54 -9.33
C ALA A 50 16.87 -4.23 -8.53
N GLY A 51 17.80 -3.28 -8.67
CA GLY A 51 17.79 -2.02 -7.91
C GLY A 51 17.51 -2.21 -6.42
N SER A 52 16.42 -1.62 -5.94
CA SER A 52 15.93 -1.74 -4.55
C SER A 52 14.74 -2.69 -4.37
N LEU A 53 14.41 -3.48 -5.39
CA LEU A 53 13.35 -4.49 -5.34
C LEU A 53 13.88 -5.82 -4.79
N LEU A 54 13.15 -6.37 -3.83
CA LEU A 54 13.39 -7.68 -3.25
C LEU A 54 12.15 -8.58 -3.42
N GLU A 55 12.41 -9.86 -3.68
CA GLU A 55 11.43 -10.93 -3.56
C GLU A 55 11.38 -11.39 -2.10
N ILE A 56 10.20 -11.26 -1.50
CA ILE A 56 9.96 -11.53 -0.08
C ILE A 56 9.41 -12.94 0.07
N ASN A 57 9.93 -13.66 1.06
CA ASN A 57 9.47 -14.99 1.43
C ASN A 57 9.11 -15.04 2.92
N PRO A 58 8.48 -16.12 3.41
CA PRO A 58 8.07 -16.24 4.81
C PRO A 58 9.20 -16.14 5.85
N ALA A 59 10.46 -16.38 5.46
CA ALA A 59 11.62 -16.26 6.33
C ALA A 59 12.31 -14.88 6.26
N SER A 60 11.86 -14.00 5.37
CA SER A 60 12.34 -12.62 5.27
C SER A 60 12.02 -11.86 6.56
N TRP A 61 12.91 -10.95 6.95
CA TRP A 61 12.75 -10.17 8.17
C TRP A 61 13.34 -8.78 8.03
N SER A 62 12.76 -7.82 8.73
CA SER A 62 13.27 -6.46 8.89
C SER A 62 12.85 -5.94 10.25
N SER A 63 13.63 -5.03 10.82
CA SER A 63 13.25 -4.34 12.05
C SER A 63 12.06 -3.41 11.79
N GLY A 64 11.07 -3.43 12.68
CA GLY A 64 9.89 -2.55 12.61
C GLY A 64 8.63 -3.27 12.08
N ARG A 65 7.70 -2.49 11.53
CA ARG A 65 6.42 -3.01 11.01
C ARG A 65 6.64 -3.59 9.62
N PHE A 66 6.71 -4.92 9.52
CA PHE A 66 6.99 -5.64 8.27
C PHE A 66 5.96 -6.76 8.05
N PHE A 67 4.93 -6.48 7.27
CA PHE A 67 3.79 -7.39 7.05
C PHE A 67 4.07 -8.40 5.93
N GLU A 68 4.96 -8.04 5.02
CA GLU A 68 5.22 -8.69 3.74
C GLU A 68 5.60 -10.18 3.89
N PRO A 69 6.45 -10.60 4.86
CA PRO A 69 6.72 -12.02 5.09
C PRO A 69 5.48 -12.79 5.54
N HIS A 70 4.63 -12.16 6.35
CA HIS A 70 3.37 -12.77 6.82
C HIS A 70 2.34 -12.87 5.70
N ILE A 71 2.31 -11.89 4.78
CA ILE A 71 1.51 -11.97 3.56
C ILE A 71 2.02 -13.10 2.67
N ALA A 72 3.34 -13.27 2.54
CA ALA A 72 3.94 -14.38 1.82
C ALA A 72 3.58 -15.74 2.46
N SER A 73 3.53 -15.84 3.80
CA SER A 73 3.09 -17.04 4.51
C SER A 73 1.65 -17.47 4.19
N LEU A 74 0.82 -16.55 3.71
CA LEU A 74 -0.55 -16.83 3.26
C LEU A 74 -0.62 -17.30 1.79
N GLY A 75 0.54 -17.54 1.16
CA GLY A 75 0.65 -18.05 -0.21
C GLY A 75 0.54 -16.98 -1.30
N TRP A 76 0.80 -15.71 -0.95
CA TRP A 76 0.92 -14.64 -1.94
C TRP A 76 2.35 -14.56 -2.48
N ARG A 77 2.49 -14.20 -3.76
CA ARG A 77 3.76 -13.72 -4.30
C ARG A 77 3.93 -12.27 -3.84
N VAL A 78 5.03 -11.99 -3.15
CA VAL A 78 5.27 -10.69 -2.51
C VAL A 78 6.63 -10.16 -2.92
N TYR A 79 6.62 -8.89 -3.34
CA TYR A 79 7.81 -8.09 -3.56
C TYR A 79 7.80 -6.88 -2.64
N SER A 80 8.99 -6.34 -2.35
CA SER A 80 9.15 -5.08 -1.65
C SER A 80 10.15 -4.18 -2.36
N ILE A 81 9.85 -2.90 -2.43
CA ILE A 81 10.76 -1.86 -2.87
C ILE A 81 11.21 -1.08 -1.64
N CYS A 82 12.53 -0.95 -1.48
CA CYS A 82 13.14 -0.13 -0.43
C CYS A 82 13.34 1.29 -0.96
N ILE A 83 12.43 2.21 -0.60
CA ILE A 83 12.38 3.54 -1.23
C ILE A 83 13.53 4.47 -0.79
N ARG A 84 14.18 4.19 0.35
CA ARG A 84 15.34 4.97 0.82
C ARG A 84 16.59 4.77 -0.04
N ASP A 85 16.65 3.72 -0.83
CA ASP A 85 17.72 3.53 -1.81
C ASP A 85 17.57 4.48 -3.01
N GLY A 86 16.41 5.14 -3.14
CA GLY A 86 16.14 6.18 -4.14
C GLY A 86 15.14 5.75 -5.21
N LEU A 87 14.50 6.75 -5.83
CA LEU A 87 13.46 6.53 -6.84
C LEU A 87 13.98 5.79 -8.08
N ASN A 88 15.23 6.04 -8.49
CA ASN A 88 15.80 5.36 -9.65
C ASN A 88 16.02 3.86 -9.39
N GLU A 89 16.53 3.49 -8.21
CA GLU A 89 16.68 2.08 -7.79
C GLU A 89 15.32 1.37 -7.71
N ALA A 90 14.30 2.10 -7.22
CA ALA A 90 12.93 1.59 -7.20
C ALA A 90 12.37 1.37 -8.60
N LEU A 91 12.63 2.28 -9.53
CA LEU A 91 12.19 2.18 -10.92
C LEU A 91 12.90 1.06 -11.69
N GLU A 92 14.20 0.88 -11.49
CA GLU A 92 14.95 -0.25 -12.06
C GLU A 92 14.34 -1.59 -11.61
N GLY A 93 14.04 -1.71 -10.32
CA GLY A 93 13.37 -2.89 -9.77
C GLY A 93 11.98 -3.10 -10.35
N LEU A 94 11.19 -2.03 -10.48
CA LEU A 94 9.85 -2.10 -11.06
C LEU A 94 9.89 -2.48 -12.55
N GLU A 95 10.79 -1.89 -13.34
CA GLU A 95 11.02 -2.22 -14.75
C GLU A 95 11.32 -3.71 -14.91
N LYS A 96 12.23 -4.23 -14.07
CA LYS A 96 12.59 -5.65 -14.09
C LYS A 96 11.39 -6.58 -13.92
N ILE A 97 10.49 -6.32 -12.97
CA ILE A 97 9.30 -7.18 -12.79
C ILE A 97 8.22 -6.94 -13.83
N VAL A 98 8.13 -5.73 -14.39
CA VAL A 98 7.23 -5.46 -15.51
C VAL A 98 7.59 -6.34 -16.69
N ASP A 99 8.87 -6.44 -17.02
CA ASP A 99 9.37 -7.27 -18.10
C ASP A 99 9.22 -8.77 -17.80
N ASP A 100 9.67 -9.21 -16.62
CA ASP A 100 9.68 -10.64 -16.26
C ASP A 100 8.27 -11.23 -16.13
N LEU A 101 7.30 -10.44 -15.66
CA LEU A 101 5.96 -10.91 -15.31
C LEU A 101 4.85 -10.32 -16.19
N ASN A 102 5.23 -9.53 -17.21
CA ASN A 102 4.31 -8.88 -18.13
C ASN A 102 3.21 -8.11 -17.37
N VAL A 103 3.63 -7.26 -16.43
CA VAL A 103 2.74 -6.48 -15.58
C VAL A 103 1.99 -5.46 -16.43
N LYS A 104 0.69 -5.30 -16.17
CA LYS A 104 -0.19 -4.40 -16.93
C LYS A 104 -0.74 -3.23 -16.13
N ALA A 105 -0.78 -3.38 -14.82
CA ALA A 105 -1.29 -2.37 -13.92
C ALA A 105 -0.60 -2.43 -12.57
N PHE A 106 -0.48 -1.26 -11.94
CA PHE A 106 -0.05 -1.11 -10.57
C PHE A 106 -1.13 -0.32 -9.81
N ILE A 107 -1.73 -0.97 -8.81
CA ILE A 107 -2.69 -0.36 -7.89
C ILE A 107 -1.97 -0.13 -6.56
N GLY A 108 -1.62 1.12 -6.30
CA GLY A 108 -1.12 1.56 -5.01
C GLY A 108 -2.26 1.81 -4.03
N VAL A 109 -2.06 1.44 -2.77
CA VAL A 109 -3.01 1.62 -1.69
C VAL A 109 -2.30 2.29 -0.54
N ASP A 110 -2.84 3.40 -0.09
CA ASP A 110 -2.44 4.11 1.13
C ASP A 110 -3.63 4.10 2.10
N PHE A 111 -3.45 3.61 3.33
CA PHE A 111 -4.51 3.67 4.32
C PHE A 111 -4.53 4.98 5.10
N GLY A 112 -3.41 5.72 5.17
CA GLY A 112 -3.26 7.03 5.80
C GLY A 112 -4.14 8.10 5.16
N GLY A 113 -3.97 8.27 3.86
CA GLY A 113 -4.48 9.41 3.12
C GLY A 113 -3.50 10.58 3.08
N ASP A 114 -2.38 10.49 3.79
CA ASP A 114 -1.28 11.46 3.76
C ASP A 114 -0.61 11.54 2.37
N ILE A 115 -0.78 10.52 1.53
CA ILE A 115 -0.30 10.56 0.14
C ILE A 115 -0.92 11.67 -0.71
N ILE A 116 -2.06 12.26 -0.32
CA ILE A 116 -2.71 13.36 -1.05
C ILE A 116 -2.32 14.75 -0.54
N VAL A 117 -1.44 14.80 0.47
CA VAL A 117 -0.91 16.03 1.05
C VAL A 117 0.29 16.50 0.24
N LYS A 118 0.44 17.81 0.09
CA LYS A 118 1.47 18.43 -0.77
C LYS A 118 2.80 18.63 -0.04
N GLY A 119 2.78 18.68 1.29
CA GLY A 119 3.93 18.84 2.18
C GLY A 119 4.24 20.30 2.53
N ASP A 120 3.48 21.27 2.02
CA ASP A 120 3.53 22.67 2.44
C ASP A 120 2.41 23.04 3.43
N GLU A 121 1.52 22.11 3.74
CA GLU A 121 0.45 22.29 4.71
C GLU A 121 0.99 22.39 6.16
N PRO A 122 0.39 23.25 7.00
CA PRO A 122 0.75 23.36 8.41
C PRO A 122 0.44 22.06 9.16
N ASP A 123 1.24 21.77 10.19
CA ASP A 123 1.10 20.63 11.11
C ASP A 123 1.29 19.23 10.49
N VAL A 124 1.59 19.15 9.20
CA VAL A 124 1.96 17.90 8.53
C VAL A 124 3.39 17.53 8.92
N GLY A 125 3.58 16.27 9.31
CA GLY A 125 4.89 15.69 9.59
C GLY A 125 5.73 15.49 8.31
N SER A 126 6.41 14.36 8.20
CA SER A 126 7.13 14.03 6.97
C SER A 126 6.20 13.31 5.99
N THR A 127 5.98 13.91 4.82
CA THR A 127 5.30 13.28 3.67
C THR A 127 6.27 12.57 2.72
N THR A 128 7.55 12.49 3.09
CA THR A 128 8.63 12.12 2.16
C THR A 128 8.42 10.71 1.62
N ASN A 129 8.03 9.78 2.47
CA ASN A 129 7.82 8.39 2.07
C ASN A 129 6.66 8.26 1.07
N ASP A 130 5.52 8.86 1.40
CA ASP A 130 4.28 8.73 0.63
C ASP A 130 4.38 9.53 -0.67
N SER A 131 5.05 10.69 -0.65
CA SER A 131 5.41 11.45 -1.86
C SER A 131 6.33 10.65 -2.78
N MET A 132 7.33 9.94 -2.24
CA MET A 132 8.21 9.09 -3.06
C MET A 132 7.47 7.87 -3.60
N ALA A 133 6.57 7.27 -2.82
CA ALA A 133 5.74 6.15 -3.26
C ALA A 133 4.73 6.59 -4.35
N LEU A 134 4.15 7.78 -4.22
CA LEU A 134 3.31 8.40 -5.24
C LEU A 134 4.12 8.70 -6.51
N ALA A 135 5.33 9.25 -6.36
CA ALA A 135 6.23 9.48 -7.49
C ALA A 135 6.55 8.17 -8.22
N LEU A 136 6.81 7.07 -7.50
CA LEU A 136 6.99 5.76 -8.10
C LEU A 136 5.74 5.31 -8.89
N LEU A 137 4.53 5.48 -8.34
CA LEU A 137 3.28 5.14 -9.02
C LEU A 137 3.05 5.98 -10.29
N VAL A 138 3.41 7.26 -10.27
CA VAL A 138 3.34 8.18 -11.42
C VAL A 138 4.36 7.79 -12.49
N GLU A 139 5.60 7.54 -12.10
CA GLU A 139 6.67 7.16 -13.02
C GLU A 139 6.44 5.77 -13.62
N ALA A 140 5.84 4.84 -12.87
CA ALA A 140 5.36 3.56 -13.39
C ALA A 140 4.41 3.72 -14.59
N LYS A 141 3.52 4.72 -14.54
CA LYS A 141 2.63 5.06 -15.66
C LYS A 141 3.40 5.71 -16.81
N ARG A 142 4.24 6.71 -16.50
CA ARG A 142 4.91 7.55 -17.51
C ARG A 142 6.02 6.83 -18.26
N LYS A 143 6.86 6.09 -17.56
CA LYS A 143 8.06 5.44 -18.10
C LYS A 143 7.82 3.99 -18.50
N LEU A 144 7.04 3.25 -17.70
CA LEU A 144 6.83 1.81 -17.92
C LEU A 144 5.48 1.51 -18.60
N GLY A 145 4.68 2.53 -18.91
CA GLY A 145 3.41 2.38 -19.61
C GLY A 145 2.32 1.64 -18.81
N LEU A 146 2.47 1.52 -17.48
CA LEU A 146 1.50 0.83 -16.64
C LEU A 146 0.21 1.63 -16.48
N LYS A 147 -0.90 0.92 -16.33
CA LYS A 147 -2.11 1.52 -15.76
C LYS A 147 -1.90 1.69 -14.25
N SER A 148 -1.80 2.93 -13.79
CA SER A 148 -1.64 3.24 -12.37
C SER A 148 -2.95 3.71 -11.74
N LEU A 149 -3.26 3.20 -10.55
CA LEU A 149 -4.39 3.61 -9.71
C LEU A 149 -3.93 3.80 -8.27
N LEU A 150 -4.48 4.80 -7.61
CA LEU A 150 -4.31 5.03 -6.18
C LEU A 150 -5.64 4.74 -5.46
N GLY A 151 -5.62 3.89 -4.45
CA GLY A 151 -6.71 3.67 -3.51
C GLY A 151 -6.36 4.25 -2.15
N ILE A 152 -7.32 4.91 -1.51
CA ILE A 152 -7.17 5.45 -0.16
C ILE A 152 -8.15 4.74 0.77
N GLY A 153 -7.65 4.23 1.89
CA GLY A 153 -8.42 3.39 2.81
C GLY A 153 -9.15 4.17 3.89
N VAL A 154 -8.40 4.61 4.91
CA VAL A 154 -8.92 5.10 6.20
C VAL A 154 -8.82 6.63 6.25
N LEU A 155 -9.25 7.26 5.15
CA LEU A 155 -9.21 8.71 5.00
C LEU A 155 -9.90 9.41 6.19
N GLY A 156 -9.15 10.23 6.92
CA GLY A 156 -9.64 10.96 8.09
C GLY A 156 -9.88 10.10 9.34
N GLY A 157 -9.56 8.80 9.28
CA GLY A 157 -9.65 7.89 10.42
C GLY A 157 -8.34 7.71 11.19
N GLU A 158 -7.25 8.33 10.73
CA GLU A 158 -6.01 8.53 11.50
C GLU A 158 -6.27 9.44 12.72
N PHE A 159 -6.94 8.87 13.73
CA PHE A 159 -7.18 9.54 15.01
C PHE A 159 -5.82 9.91 15.63
N GLY A 160 -5.52 11.20 15.65
CA GLY A 160 -4.20 11.74 16.01
C GLY A 160 -3.87 13.11 15.41
N GLY A 161 -4.63 13.58 14.40
CA GLY A 161 -4.57 14.97 13.96
C GLY A 161 -3.29 15.37 13.23
N CYS A 162 -2.59 14.42 12.60
CA CYS A 162 -1.43 14.75 11.76
C CYS A 162 -1.82 15.55 10.50
N ILE A 163 -3.07 15.40 10.03
CA ILE A 163 -3.61 16.18 8.92
C ILE A 163 -5.01 16.69 9.30
N PRO A 164 -5.20 18.01 9.38
CA PRO A 164 -6.53 18.60 9.56
C PRO A 164 -7.55 18.13 8.51
N MET A 165 -8.74 17.73 8.96
CA MET A 165 -9.85 17.32 8.07
C MET A 165 -10.17 18.32 6.96
N PRO A 166 -10.18 19.65 7.19
CA PRO A 166 -10.37 20.61 6.11
C PRO A 166 -9.35 20.48 4.98
N LEU A 167 -8.07 20.24 5.30
CA LEU A 167 -7.01 20.07 4.29
C LEU A 167 -7.21 18.79 3.47
N LEU A 168 -7.57 17.67 4.11
CA LEU A 168 -7.92 16.43 3.40
C LEU A 168 -9.08 16.67 2.43
N VAL A 169 -10.12 17.39 2.85
CA VAL A 169 -11.27 17.72 2.00
C VAL A 169 -10.86 18.62 0.83
N GLU A 170 -10.04 19.65 1.06
CA GLU A 170 -9.54 20.53 0.00
C GLU A 170 -8.73 19.78 -1.06
N ASN A 171 -7.78 18.93 -0.63
CA ASN A 171 -6.97 18.13 -1.54
C ASN A 171 -7.81 17.14 -2.36
N ILE A 172 -8.85 16.53 -1.77
CA ILE A 172 -9.80 15.68 -2.50
C ILE A 172 -10.60 16.49 -3.52
N LEU A 173 -11.07 17.68 -3.15
CA LEU A 173 -11.82 18.54 -4.07
C LEU A 173 -10.97 18.95 -5.28
N GLU A 174 -9.67 19.16 -5.11
CA GLU A 174 -8.75 19.39 -6.23
C GLU A 174 -8.60 18.15 -7.14
N ILE A 175 -8.47 16.96 -6.54
CA ILE A 175 -8.44 15.69 -7.28
C ILE A 175 -9.75 15.48 -8.06
N VAL A 176 -10.90 15.82 -7.47
CA VAL A 176 -12.21 15.75 -8.14
C VAL A 176 -12.29 16.75 -9.29
N LYS A 177 -11.90 18.02 -9.08
CA LYS A 177 -11.90 19.07 -10.11
C LYS A 177 -11.01 18.73 -11.29
N SER A 178 -9.90 18.03 -11.06
CA SER A 178 -8.99 17.55 -12.11
C SER A 178 -9.45 16.26 -12.80
N GLY A 179 -10.59 15.68 -12.39
CA GLY A 179 -11.13 14.44 -12.95
C GLY A 179 -10.39 13.18 -12.50
N GLY A 180 -9.57 13.27 -11.45
CA GLY A 180 -8.81 12.15 -10.90
C GLY A 180 -9.60 11.21 -9.99
N TYR A 181 -10.76 11.66 -9.47
CA TYR A 181 -11.60 10.85 -8.60
C TYR A 181 -12.43 9.83 -9.41
N LEU A 182 -12.17 8.53 -9.18
CA LEU A 182 -12.83 7.44 -9.91
C LEU A 182 -14.00 6.82 -9.14
N GLY A 183 -14.20 7.17 -7.88
CA GLY A 183 -15.26 6.64 -7.03
C GLY A 183 -14.74 5.99 -5.74
N ALA A 184 -15.62 5.22 -5.10
CA ALA A 184 -15.34 4.50 -3.86
C ALA A 184 -15.54 3.00 -4.04
N TYR A 185 -14.67 2.21 -3.40
CA TYR A 185 -14.74 0.75 -3.41
C TYR A 185 -15.23 0.23 -2.06
N LYS A 186 -16.27 -0.61 -2.08
CA LYS A 186 -16.71 -1.40 -0.94
C LYS A 186 -16.57 -2.89 -1.28
N PRO A 187 -15.82 -3.68 -0.50
CA PRO A 187 -15.67 -5.09 -0.77
C PRO A 187 -17.01 -5.83 -0.67
N LYS A 188 -17.27 -6.74 -1.63
CA LYS A 188 -18.39 -7.68 -1.57
C LYS A 188 -18.26 -8.58 -0.34
N GLU A 189 -19.36 -9.16 0.12
CA GLU A 189 -19.41 -9.97 1.35
C GLU A 189 -18.32 -11.04 1.43
N GLU A 190 -18.10 -11.77 0.33
CA GLU A 190 -17.11 -12.84 0.29
C GLU A 190 -15.67 -12.31 0.43
N VAL A 191 -15.34 -11.23 -0.31
CA VAL A 191 -14.06 -10.52 -0.19
C VAL A 191 -13.88 -10.03 1.25
N ARG A 192 -14.92 -9.36 1.78
CA ARG A 192 -14.90 -8.80 3.13
C ARG A 192 -14.60 -9.88 4.18
N ARG A 193 -15.28 -11.02 4.14
CA ARG A 193 -15.06 -12.13 5.07
C ARG A 193 -13.63 -12.67 4.98
N LYS A 194 -13.13 -12.91 3.76
CA LYS A 194 -11.76 -13.42 3.55
C LYS A 194 -10.71 -12.41 3.99
N PHE A 195 -10.92 -11.14 3.69
CA PHE A 195 -10.07 -10.05 4.13
C PHE A 195 -10.05 -9.95 5.65
N LEU A 196 -11.20 -9.98 6.34
CA LEU A 196 -11.25 -9.89 7.80
C LEU A 196 -10.50 -11.03 8.49
N GLY A 197 -10.57 -12.26 7.96
CA GLY A 197 -9.76 -13.38 8.47
C GLY A 197 -8.26 -13.16 8.25
N THR A 198 -7.89 -12.67 7.07
CA THR A 198 -6.50 -12.35 6.71
C THR A 198 -5.94 -11.22 7.57
N ALA A 199 -6.67 -10.12 7.70
CA ALA A 199 -6.30 -8.97 8.52
C ALA A 199 -6.19 -9.36 10.00
N GLY A 200 -7.08 -10.23 10.50
CA GLY A 200 -6.96 -10.77 11.86
C GLY A 200 -5.66 -11.55 12.09
N TYR A 201 -5.27 -12.40 11.13
CA TYR A 201 -3.97 -13.08 11.17
C TYR A 201 -2.81 -12.06 11.15
N LEU A 202 -2.84 -11.10 10.24
CA LEU A 202 -1.76 -10.11 10.12
C LEU A 202 -1.62 -9.23 11.38
N LEU A 203 -2.73 -8.73 11.93
CA LEU A 203 -2.76 -7.94 13.16
C LEU A 203 -2.29 -8.73 14.39
N SER A 204 -2.42 -10.05 14.39
CA SER A 204 -1.86 -10.91 15.46
C SER A 204 -0.33 -11.01 15.42
N ARG A 205 0.30 -10.57 14.32
CA ARG A 205 1.76 -10.64 14.11
C ARG A 205 2.40 -9.26 14.15
N VAL A 206 1.78 -8.28 13.52
CA VAL A 206 2.29 -6.91 13.43
C VAL A 206 1.18 -5.93 13.78
N PRO A 207 1.34 -5.09 14.82
CA PRO A 207 0.34 -4.09 15.16
C PRO A 207 0.24 -3.02 14.08
N SER A 208 -0.99 -2.62 13.76
CA SER A 208 -1.27 -1.53 12.83
C SER A 208 -2.58 -0.84 13.17
N LEU A 209 -2.49 0.45 13.49
CA LEU A 209 -3.65 1.29 13.78
C LEU A 209 -4.58 1.37 12.56
N MET A 210 -4.04 1.75 11.40
CA MET A 210 -4.83 1.94 10.17
C MET A 210 -5.53 0.66 9.72
N LEU A 211 -4.82 -0.48 9.77
CA LEU A 211 -5.46 -1.76 9.45
C LEU A 211 -6.55 -2.10 10.48
N THR A 212 -6.35 -1.81 11.76
CA THR A 212 -7.36 -2.02 12.81
C THR A 212 -8.62 -1.19 12.54
N ILE A 213 -8.48 0.11 12.31
CA ILE A 213 -9.60 1.02 12.00
C ILE A 213 -10.36 0.52 10.77
N TYR A 214 -9.66 0.14 9.70
CA TYR A 214 -10.29 -0.40 8.51
C TYR A 214 -11.08 -1.70 8.81
N THR A 215 -10.51 -2.62 9.60
CA THR A 215 -11.24 -3.83 9.99
C THR A 215 -12.46 -3.53 10.84
N ASP A 216 -12.40 -2.53 11.72
CA ASP A 216 -13.53 -2.13 12.56
C ASP A 216 -14.62 -1.45 11.73
N ALA A 217 -14.26 -0.60 10.77
CA ALA A 217 -15.20 -0.02 9.81
C ALA A 217 -15.93 -1.12 9.03
N LEU A 218 -15.22 -2.13 8.52
CA LEU A 218 -15.84 -3.27 7.82
C LEU A 218 -16.73 -4.14 8.72
N LYS A 219 -16.48 -4.16 10.03
CA LYS A 219 -17.31 -4.84 11.05
C LYS A 219 -18.46 -3.98 11.58
N ASN A 220 -18.60 -2.72 11.12
CA ASN A 220 -19.51 -1.73 11.70
C ASN A 220 -19.26 -1.48 13.21
N ARG A 221 -17.98 -1.39 13.59
CA ARG A 221 -17.51 -1.17 14.98
C ARG A 221 -16.63 0.08 15.13
N LEU A 222 -16.54 0.90 14.09
CA LEU A 222 -15.77 2.15 14.15
C LEU A 222 -16.24 3.02 15.33
N GLY A 223 -15.30 3.53 16.12
CA GLY A 223 -15.56 4.36 17.30
C GLY A 223 -15.97 3.59 18.58
N ARG A 224 -16.01 2.25 18.55
CA ARG A 224 -16.25 1.43 19.76
C ARG A 224 -14.99 1.18 20.58
N ASN A 225 -13.83 1.27 19.94
CA ASN A 225 -12.53 1.17 20.58
C ASN A 225 -11.93 2.58 20.66
N PHE A 226 -11.25 2.89 21.77
CA PHE A 226 -10.29 3.98 21.77
C PHE A 226 -9.06 3.50 21.02
N TYR A 227 -8.66 4.28 20.02
CA TYR A 227 -7.51 4.01 19.17
C TYR A 227 -6.30 4.79 19.63
#